data_AF-A0A3E2CCW2-F1
#
_entry.id   AF-A0A3E2CCW2-F1
#
_cell.length_a   1.000
_cell.length_b   1.000
_cell.length_c   1.000
_cell.angle_alpha   90.00
_cell.angle_beta   90.00
_cell.angle_gamma   90.00
#
_symmetry.space_group_name_H-M   'P 1'
#
loop_
_entity.id
_entity.type
_entity.pdbx_description
1 polymer ?
#
loop_
_entity_poly.entity_id
_entity_poly.type
_entity_poly.pdbx_seq_one_letter_code
_entity_poly.pdbx_strand_id
1 'polypeptide(L)'
;LIHLRLDHPVLHRRRFFTGREPGDDVSEIPQVEWFDHTGSVMDMEAWSNTHALSVMIYLNGSDIPETDWYGSRMVDNDFLLIFNAHYEPITFTLPDKNYGEKWTLVVDTHNPKGPQLHYESGFNIVAQSRSFLLLMSENQEENNLA
;
A
#
# COMPACT_ATOMS: atom_id res chain seq x y z
N LEU A 1 -1.84 -15.79 4.12
CA LEU A 1 -2.61 -14.73 4.82
C LEU A 1 -2.31 -14.66 6.30
N ILE A 2 -2.48 -15.73 7.10
CA ILE A 2 -2.12 -15.68 8.54
C ILE A 2 -0.62 -15.40 8.73
N HIS A 3 0.25 -16.18 8.07
CA HIS A 3 1.70 -15.95 8.11
C HIS A 3 2.07 -14.54 7.63
N LEU A 4 1.62 -14.13 6.43
CA LEU A 4 1.80 -12.76 5.94
C LEU A 4 1.46 -11.69 6.98
N ARG A 5 0.31 -11.80 7.65
CA ARG A 5 -0.04 -10.83 8.69
C ARG A 5 0.93 -10.87 9.86
N LEU A 6 1.36 -12.05 10.32
CA LEU A 6 2.27 -12.20 11.46
C LEU A 6 3.72 -11.82 11.13
N ASP A 7 4.15 -12.03 9.89
CA ASP A 7 5.52 -11.79 9.41
C ASP A 7 5.77 -10.30 9.14
N HIS A 8 4.71 -9.51 8.93
CA HIS A 8 4.79 -8.08 8.60
C HIS A 8 4.18 -7.20 9.69
N PRO A 9 4.99 -6.61 10.60
CA PRO A 9 4.56 -5.70 11.66
C PRO A 9 3.62 -4.58 11.20
N VAL A 10 3.82 -4.03 9.99
CA VAL A 10 2.97 -2.95 9.47
C VAL A 10 1.51 -3.41 9.31
N LEU A 11 1.26 -4.70 9.08
CA LEU A 11 -0.09 -5.28 8.94
C LEU A 11 -0.75 -5.64 10.28
N HIS A 12 -0.06 -5.50 11.41
CA HIS A 12 -0.58 -5.85 12.73
C HIS A 12 -0.07 -4.95 13.87
N ARG A 13 0.08 -3.65 13.59
CA ARG A 13 0.53 -2.64 14.55
C ARG A 13 -0.34 -2.53 15.80
N ARG A 14 0.27 -2.02 16.88
CA ARG A 14 -0.40 -1.84 18.19
C ARG A 14 -1.00 -0.43 18.33
N ARG A 15 -0.55 0.52 17.52
CA ARG A 15 -1.02 1.91 17.47
C ARG A 15 -1.70 2.22 16.14
N PHE A 16 -2.48 3.29 16.13
CA PHE A 16 -3.07 3.82 14.89
C PHE A 16 -1.98 4.41 13.98
N PHE A 17 -2.22 4.38 12.68
CA PHE A 17 -1.42 5.08 11.68
C PHE A 17 -1.70 6.58 11.73
N THR A 18 -0.67 7.38 11.47
CA THR A 18 -0.78 8.82 11.21
C THR A 18 -0.72 9.06 9.70
N GLY A 19 -1.76 9.69 9.15
CA GLY A 19 -1.80 10.10 7.74
C GLY A 19 -1.29 11.52 7.55
N ARG A 20 -1.42 12.04 6.31
CA ARG A 20 -1.10 13.42 5.96
C ARG A 20 -2.01 14.43 6.66
N GLU A 21 -1.43 15.48 7.22
CA GLU A 21 -2.12 16.63 7.80
C GLU A 21 -2.07 17.87 6.87
N PRO A 22 -3.04 18.81 6.98
CA PRO A 22 -2.98 20.05 6.22
C PRO A 22 -1.74 20.88 6.55
N GLY A 23 -0.88 21.07 5.55
CA GLY A 23 0.37 21.83 5.68
C GLY A 23 1.63 20.98 5.68
N ASP A 24 1.51 19.64 5.70
CA ASP A 24 2.64 18.73 5.53
C ASP A 24 3.29 18.92 4.16
N ASP A 25 4.62 18.76 4.11
CA ASP A 25 5.37 18.79 2.86
C ASP A 25 4.94 17.61 1.98
N VAL A 26 4.70 17.88 0.69
CA VAL A 26 4.31 16.87 -0.30
C VAL A 26 5.40 15.80 -0.48
N SER A 27 6.67 16.13 -0.15
CA SER A 27 7.79 15.20 -0.17
C SER A 27 7.89 14.29 1.05
N GLU A 28 7.19 14.60 2.15
CA GLU A 28 7.13 13.72 3.31
C GLU A 28 6.11 12.60 3.08
N ILE A 29 6.53 11.35 3.32
CA ILE A 29 5.71 10.16 3.17
C ILE A 29 5.15 9.77 4.55
N PRO A 30 3.81 9.84 4.76
CA PRO A 30 3.20 9.51 6.06
C PRO A 30 3.19 8.00 6.33
N GLN A 31 2.70 7.59 7.51
CA GLN A 31 2.57 6.16 7.84
C GLN A 31 1.50 5.46 7.00
N VAL A 32 0.47 6.21 6.61
CA VAL A 32 -0.61 5.77 5.72
C VAL A 32 -0.94 6.89 4.75
N GLU A 33 -1.09 6.54 3.47
CA GLU A 33 -1.58 7.46 2.45
C GLU A 33 -2.73 6.81 1.68
N TRP A 34 -3.73 7.61 1.32
CA TRP A 34 -4.94 7.12 0.67
C TRP A 34 -5.02 7.69 -0.74
N PHE A 35 -5.25 6.82 -1.70
CA PHE A 35 -5.29 7.16 -3.11
C PHE A 35 -6.62 6.74 -3.74
N ASP A 36 -7.07 7.56 -4.69
CA ASP A 36 -8.11 7.15 -5.62
C ASP A 36 -7.55 6.17 -6.67
N HIS A 37 -8.42 5.72 -7.58
CA HIS A 37 -8.00 4.80 -8.64
C HIS A 37 -7.07 5.44 -9.68
N THR A 38 -6.91 6.77 -9.71
CA THR A 38 -5.99 7.44 -10.62
C THR A 38 -4.56 7.51 -10.06
N GLY A 39 -4.37 7.09 -8.80
CA GLY A 39 -3.10 7.24 -8.08
C GLY A 39 -2.93 8.62 -7.45
N SER A 40 -3.99 9.43 -7.40
CA SER A 40 -3.97 10.75 -6.76
C SER A 40 -4.30 10.61 -5.27
N VAL A 41 -3.59 11.36 -4.42
CA VAL A 41 -3.87 11.39 -2.98
C VAL A 41 -5.27 11.94 -2.76
N MET A 42 -6.07 11.25 -1.95
CA MET A 42 -7.43 11.67 -1.62
C MET A 42 -7.39 12.75 -0.55
N ASP A 43 -7.84 13.95 -0.90
CA ASP A 43 -8.16 15.00 0.07
C ASP A 43 -9.57 14.82 0.66
N MET A 44 -9.93 15.64 1.64
CA MET A 44 -11.23 15.56 2.31
C MET A 44 -12.43 15.75 1.36
N GLU A 45 -12.27 16.50 0.27
CA GLU A 45 -13.32 16.69 -0.72
C GLU A 45 -13.48 15.42 -1.57
N ALA A 46 -12.38 14.86 -2.07
CA ALA A 46 -12.35 13.59 -2.78
C ALA A 46 -12.97 12.47 -1.94
N TRP A 47 -12.66 12.41 -0.64
CA TRP A 47 -13.26 11.49 0.32
C TRP A 47 -14.78 11.61 0.45
N SER A 48 -15.29 12.85 0.43
CA SER A 48 -16.72 13.12 0.63
C SER A 48 -17.53 12.93 -0.65
N ASN A 49 -16.92 13.18 -1.81
CA ASN A 49 -17.58 13.19 -3.11
C ASN A 49 -17.50 11.83 -3.81
N THR A 50 -16.52 11.01 -3.45
CA THR A 50 -16.48 9.64 -3.93
C THR A 50 -17.49 8.79 -3.16
N HIS A 51 -18.49 8.26 -3.87
CA HIS A 51 -19.07 6.96 -3.53
C HIS A 51 -18.00 5.87 -3.71
N ALA A 52 -16.82 6.03 -3.06
CA ALA A 52 -15.61 5.25 -3.29
C ALA A 52 -15.84 3.82 -2.80
N LEU A 53 -16.45 3.03 -3.67
CA LEU A 53 -16.42 1.59 -3.56
C LEU A 53 -14.99 1.06 -3.83
N SER A 54 -14.09 1.91 -4.32
CA SER A 54 -12.76 1.49 -4.75
C SER A 54 -11.69 2.49 -4.32
N VAL A 55 -10.68 2.01 -3.62
CA VAL A 55 -9.63 2.82 -2.96
C VAL A 55 -8.31 2.04 -2.94
N MET A 56 -7.21 2.78 -2.99
CA MET A 56 -5.86 2.25 -2.78
C MET A 56 -5.26 2.87 -1.52
N ILE A 57 -4.65 2.03 -0.67
CA ILE A 57 -4.05 2.44 0.60
C ILE A 57 -2.58 2.07 0.55
N TYR A 58 -1.71 3.03 0.83
CA TYR A 58 -0.29 2.80 1.06
C TYR A 58 0.00 2.71 2.55
N LEU A 59 0.84 1.75 2.95
CA LEU A 59 1.37 1.63 4.30
C LEU A 59 2.90 1.68 4.26
N ASN A 60 3.46 2.62 5.03
CA ASN A 60 4.90 2.82 5.15
C ASN A 60 5.48 1.84 6.18
N GLY A 61 6.23 0.85 5.71
CA GLY A 61 6.93 -0.14 6.55
C GLY A 61 8.19 0.41 7.20
N SER A 62 8.71 1.54 6.70
CA SER A 62 9.89 2.20 7.25
C SER A 62 9.55 3.12 8.43
N ASP A 63 8.33 3.66 8.52
CA ASP A 63 7.88 4.54 9.61
C ASP A 63 7.03 3.82 10.67
N ILE A 64 7.56 2.73 11.21
CA ILE A 64 6.96 2.03 12.35
C ILE A 64 7.54 2.63 13.65
N PRO A 65 6.74 3.35 14.46
CA PRO A 65 7.19 3.97 15.71
C PRO A 65 7.40 2.96 16.84
N GLU A 66 6.89 1.74 16.69
CA GLU A 66 7.11 0.64 17.63
C GLU A 66 8.53 0.08 17.54
N THR A 67 9.08 -0.27 18.69
CA THR A 67 10.38 -0.95 18.80
C THR A 67 10.19 -2.42 19.14
N ASP A 68 11.17 -3.23 18.74
CA ASP A 68 11.24 -4.64 19.11
C ASP A 68 11.53 -4.83 20.61
N TRP A 69 11.62 -6.10 21.02
CA TRP A 69 11.86 -6.46 22.42
C TRP A 69 13.26 -6.08 22.92
N TYR A 70 14.19 -5.78 22.02
CA TYR A 70 15.52 -5.24 22.32
C TYR A 70 15.56 -3.71 22.28
N GLY A 71 14.47 -3.05 21.89
CA GLY A 71 14.40 -1.60 21.70
C GLY A 71 14.87 -1.12 20.33
N SER A 72 15.12 -2.02 19.37
CA SER A 72 15.49 -1.67 17.99
C SER A 72 14.28 -1.16 17.22
N ARG A 73 14.50 -0.22 16.28
CA ARG A 73 13.47 0.25 15.34
C ARG A 73 12.98 -0.94 14.51
N MET A 74 11.67 -1.14 14.45
CA MET A 74 11.09 -2.08 13.50
C MET A 74 11.07 -1.45 12.10
N VAL A 75 11.50 -2.22 11.10
CA VAL A 75 11.41 -1.87 9.68
C VAL A 75 10.77 -3.05 8.96
N ASP A 76 9.91 -2.76 8.01
CA ASP A 76 9.15 -3.72 7.23
C ASP A 76 9.10 -3.27 5.75
N ASN A 77 8.55 -4.13 4.89
CA ASN A 77 8.19 -3.75 3.54
C ASN A 77 7.06 -2.71 3.54
N ASP A 78 7.00 -1.93 2.47
CA ASP A 78 5.85 -1.09 2.20
C ASP A 78 4.77 -1.90 1.48
N PHE A 79 3.51 -1.51 1.67
CA PHE A 79 2.38 -2.22 1.09
C PHE A 79 1.42 -1.30 0.35
N LEU A 80 0.86 -1.80 -0.75
CA LEU A 80 -0.32 -1.24 -1.40
C LEU A 80 -1.49 -2.21 -1.25
N LEU A 81 -2.56 -1.73 -0.64
CA LEU A 81 -3.83 -2.43 -0.50
C LEU A 81 -4.82 -1.81 -1.48
N ILE A 82 -5.27 -2.57 -2.46
CA ILE A 82 -6.25 -2.10 -3.45
C ILE A 82 -7.56 -2.83 -3.20
N PHE A 83 -8.59 -2.06 -2.88
CA PHE A 83 -9.95 -2.56 -2.74
C PHE A 83 -10.76 -2.12 -3.95
N ASN A 84 -11.42 -3.07 -4.60
CA ASN A 84 -12.48 -2.78 -5.56
C ASN A 84 -13.78 -3.44 -5.10
N ALA A 85 -14.62 -2.69 -4.38
CA ALA A 85 -15.97 -3.12 -4.02
C ALA A 85 -17.01 -2.78 -5.11
N HIS A 86 -16.61 -2.16 -6.22
CA HIS A 86 -17.47 -1.92 -7.38
C HIS A 86 -17.83 -3.24 -8.08
N TYR A 87 -18.95 -3.24 -8.81
CA TYR A 87 -19.43 -4.42 -9.52
C TYR A 87 -18.75 -4.65 -10.88
N GLU A 88 -17.94 -3.69 -11.33
CA GLU A 88 -17.12 -3.76 -12.55
C GLU A 88 -15.62 -3.72 -12.21
N PRO A 89 -14.74 -4.25 -13.08
CA PRO A 89 -13.31 -4.06 -12.97
C PRO A 89 -12.94 -2.58 -13.02
N ILE A 90 -11.97 -2.17 -12.19
CA ILE A 90 -11.44 -0.81 -12.16
C ILE A 90 -9.93 -0.86 -12.35
N THR A 91 -9.43 0.03 -13.20
CA THR A 91 -8.00 0.26 -13.39
C THR A 91 -7.50 1.22 -12.33
N PHE A 92 -6.46 0.80 -11.62
CA PHE A 92 -5.69 1.60 -10.67
C PHE A 92 -4.35 1.98 -11.28
N THR A 93 -3.95 3.24 -11.15
CA THR A 93 -2.55 3.67 -11.38
C THR A 93 -1.79 3.53 -10.07
N LEU A 94 -0.68 2.80 -10.06
CA LEU A 94 0.20 2.71 -8.89
C LEU A 94 0.85 4.07 -8.60
N PRO A 95 1.12 4.40 -7.33
CA PRO A 95 1.74 5.67 -6.97
C PRO A 95 3.15 5.78 -7.55
N ASP A 96 3.70 7.00 -7.51
CA ASP A 96 5.04 7.27 -8.00
C ASP A 96 6.13 6.61 -7.14
N LYS A 97 7.37 6.73 -7.62
CA LYS A 97 8.55 6.13 -6.99
C LYS A 97 8.84 6.62 -5.56
N ASN A 98 8.25 7.73 -5.09
CA ASN A 98 8.44 8.17 -3.72
C ASN A 98 7.78 7.20 -2.72
N TYR A 99 6.80 6.42 -3.17
CA TYR A 99 6.11 5.39 -2.37
C TYR A 99 6.71 3.99 -2.58
N GLY A 100 7.43 3.76 -3.67
CA GLY A 100 8.09 2.50 -3.96
C GLY A 100 8.29 2.28 -5.45
N GLU A 101 9.48 1.82 -5.84
CA GLU A 101 9.86 1.67 -7.26
C GLU A 101 9.30 0.40 -7.90
N LYS A 102 9.25 -0.70 -7.14
CA LYS A 102 8.81 -2.02 -7.61
C LYS A 102 7.90 -2.68 -6.60
N TRP A 103 6.87 -3.33 -7.13
CA TRP A 103 5.79 -3.92 -6.38
C TRP A 103 5.57 -5.37 -6.81
N THR A 104 5.56 -6.27 -5.85
CA THR A 104 5.22 -7.68 -6.07
C THR A 104 3.77 -7.93 -5.65
N LEU A 105 2.95 -8.50 -6.53
CA LEU A 105 1.59 -8.92 -6.20
C LEU A 105 1.64 -10.17 -5.33
N VAL A 106 1.26 -10.04 -4.06
CA VAL A 106 1.31 -11.13 -3.06
C VAL A 106 -0.06 -11.73 -2.75
N VAL A 107 -1.15 -10.98 -2.96
CA VAL A 107 -2.52 -11.47 -2.84
C VAL A 107 -3.36 -10.93 -3.99
N ASP A 108 -4.10 -11.81 -4.65
CA ASP A 108 -5.19 -11.50 -5.56
C ASP A 108 -6.37 -12.41 -5.21
N THR A 109 -7.47 -11.83 -4.73
CA THR A 109 -8.66 -12.63 -4.37
C THR A 109 -9.45 -13.14 -5.58
N HIS A 110 -9.29 -12.51 -6.75
CA HIS A 110 -9.92 -12.96 -7.98
C HIS A 110 -9.13 -14.11 -8.62
N ASN A 111 -7.80 -14.05 -8.61
CA ASN A 111 -6.93 -15.08 -9.15
C ASN A 111 -5.88 -15.59 -8.13
N PRO A 112 -6.29 -16.36 -7.09
CA PRO A 112 -5.38 -16.80 -6.02
C PRO A 112 -4.32 -17.82 -6.45
N LYS A 113 -4.42 -18.37 -7.67
CA LYS A 113 -3.44 -19.28 -8.27
C LYS A 113 -2.74 -18.66 -9.48
N GLY A 114 -2.85 -17.34 -9.63
CA GLY A 114 -2.19 -16.59 -10.67
C GLY A 114 -0.66 -16.68 -10.56
N PRO A 115 0.07 -16.33 -11.63
CA PRO A 115 1.51 -16.17 -11.54
C PRO A 115 1.86 -15.04 -10.56
N GLN A 116 3.07 -15.10 -10.01
CA GLN A 116 3.64 -13.93 -9.36
C GLN A 116 3.87 -12.84 -10.42
N LEU A 117 3.37 -11.64 -10.14
CA LEU A 117 3.48 -10.48 -11.03
C LEU A 117 4.26 -9.38 -10.32
N HIS A 118 5.06 -8.66 -11.11
CA HIS A 118 5.83 -7.50 -10.65
C HIS A 118 5.42 -6.28 -11.46
N TYR A 119 5.35 -5.13 -10.79
CA TYR A 119 4.93 -3.87 -11.36
C TYR A 119 5.89 -2.77 -10.96
N GLU A 120 6.12 -1.81 -11.86
CA GLU A 120 6.86 -0.60 -11.55
C GLU A 120 5.91 0.49 -11.01
N SER A 121 6.46 1.48 -10.31
CA SER A 121 5.74 2.69 -9.92
C SER A 121 5.05 3.35 -11.13
N GLY A 122 3.86 3.93 -10.95
CA GLY A 122 3.12 4.57 -12.04
C GLY A 122 2.48 3.62 -13.06
N PHE A 123 2.68 2.30 -12.95
CA PHE A 123 2.05 1.34 -13.86
C PHE A 123 0.58 1.11 -13.52
N ASN A 124 -0.19 0.65 -14.50
CA ASN A 124 -1.61 0.35 -14.31
C ASN A 124 -1.84 -1.11 -13.93
N ILE A 125 -2.71 -1.33 -12.95
CA ILE A 125 -3.19 -2.66 -12.53
C ILE A 125 -4.72 -2.68 -12.55
N VAL A 126 -5.31 -3.82 -12.91
CA VAL A 126 -6.77 -3.97 -12.95
C VAL A 126 -7.23 -4.79 -11.75
N ALA A 127 -7.98 -4.15 -10.84
CA ALA A 127 -8.69 -4.86 -9.79
C ALA A 127 -10.05 -5.31 -10.34
N GLN A 128 -10.29 -6.62 -10.37
CA GLN A 128 -11.56 -7.19 -10.84
C GLN A 128 -12.72 -6.81 -9.90
N SER A 129 -13.96 -7.02 -10.34
CA SER A 129 -15.12 -6.66 -9.52
C SER A 129 -15.11 -7.39 -8.18
N ARG A 130 -15.45 -6.66 -7.11
CA ARG A 130 -15.50 -7.18 -5.73
C ARG A 130 -14.22 -7.94 -5.33
N SER A 131 -13.07 -7.38 -5.66
CA SER A 131 -11.76 -8.01 -5.41
C SER A 131 -10.87 -7.14 -4.52
N PHE A 132 -9.85 -7.79 -3.98
CA PHE A 132 -8.78 -7.20 -3.21
C PHE A 132 -7.42 -7.65 -3.77
N LEU A 133 -6.53 -6.69 -3.93
CA LEU A 133 -5.13 -6.92 -4.27
C LEU A 133 -4.24 -6.41 -3.14
N LEU A 134 -3.17 -7.14 -2.85
CA LEU A 134 -2.10 -6.70 -1.95
C LEU A 134 -0.79 -6.77 -2.71
N LEU A 135 -0.09 -5.64 -2.78
CA LEU A 135 1.25 -5.55 -3.30
C LEU A 135 2.22 -5.21 -2.17
N MET A 136 3.44 -5.69 -2.30
CA MET A 136 4.54 -5.51 -1.35
C MET A 136 5.75 -4.96 -2.08
N SER A 137 6.42 -3.96 -1.52
CA SER A 137 7.65 -3.41 -2.08
C SER A 137 8.82 -4.39 -1.96
N GLU A 138 9.83 -4.27 -2.83
CA GLU A 138 11.09 -4.99 -2.63
C GLU A 138 11.77 -4.52 -1.33
N ASN A 139 12.46 -5.44 -0.65
CA ASN A 139 13.06 -5.18 0.66
C ASN A 139 14.22 -4.18 0.54
N GLN A 140 14.24 -3.13 1.37
CA GLN A 140 15.31 -2.12 1.31
C GLN A 140 16.71 -2.66 1.63
N GLU A 141 16.82 -3.82 2.30
CA GLU A 141 18.13 -4.43 2.61
C GLU A 141 18.89 -4.94 1.37
N GLU A 142 18.20 -5.36 0.30
CA GLU A 142 18.87 -5.85 -0.92
C GLU A 142 19.48 -4.71 -1.75
N ASN A 143 18.92 -3.50 -1.66
CA ASN A 143 19.42 -2.33 -2.39
C ASN A 143 20.75 -1.76 -1.84
N ASN A 144 21.16 -2.16 -0.62
CA ASN A 144 22.43 -1.76 -0.03
C ASN A 144 23.58 -2.75 -0.33
N LEU A 145 23.30 -3.85 -1.04
CA LEU A 145 24.28 -4.88 -1.40
C LEU A 145 24.59 -4.94 -2.91
N ALA A 146 24.08 -3.99 -3.70
CA ALA A 146 24.28 -3.89 -5.15
C ALA A 146 25.19 -2.72 -5.54
#